data_AF-C7M983-F1
#
_entry.id   AF-C7M983-F1
#
_cell.length_a   1.000
_cell.length_b   1.000
_cell.length_c   1.000
_cell.angle_alpha   90.00
_cell.angle_beta   90.00
_cell.angle_gamma   90.00
#
_symmetry.space_group_name_H-M   'P 1'
#
loop_
_entity.id
_entity.type
_entity.pdbx_description
1 polymer ?
#
loop_
_entity_poly.entity_id
_entity_poly.type
_entity_poly.pdbx_seq_one_letter_code
_entity_poly.pdbx_strand_id
1 'polypeptide(L)'
;MKKQVTILEVGKCYRVKYENISWCIRIYEKIVITENLTLLSAIEVGYTSINMRSYISANIYQQNENSKYEVQEISNSEFMHEFRSKRNEINKLIRKISN
;
A
#
# COMPACT_ATOMS: atom_id res chain seq x y z
N MET A 1 -17.83 11.90 -1.48
CA MET A 1 -17.00 10.96 -2.27
C MET A 1 -15.55 11.42 -2.14
N LYS A 2 -14.64 10.62 -1.54
CA LYS A 2 -13.21 11.02 -1.52
C LYS A 2 -12.66 10.92 -2.95
N LYS A 3 -11.74 11.82 -3.31
CA LYS A 3 -11.17 11.89 -4.66
C LYS A 3 -10.34 10.63 -4.96
N GLN A 4 -10.50 10.11 -6.18
CA GLN A 4 -9.61 9.09 -6.74
C GLN A 4 -8.21 9.71 -6.89
N VAL A 5 -7.20 9.02 -6.39
CA VAL A 5 -5.80 9.44 -6.48
C VAL A 5 -5.15 8.74 -7.69
N THR A 6 -4.47 9.50 -8.53
CA THR A 6 -3.76 8.96 -9.71
C THR A 6 -2.25 8.97 -9.55
N ILE A 7 -1.73 9.71 -8.58
CA ILE A 7 -0.29 9.87 -8.31
C ILE A 7 -0.06 9.65 -6.81
N LEU A 8 0.94 8.83 -6.48
CA LEU A 8 1.32 8.57 -5.11
C LEU A 8 2.43 9.53 -4.64
N GLU A 9 2.34 9.97 -3.39
CA GLU A 9 3.26 10.93 -2.78
C GLU A 9 3.96 10.36 -1.55
N VAL A 10 5.21 10.78 -1.34
CA VAL A 10 6.00 10.41 -0.17
C VAL A 10 5.34 10.94 1.11
N GLY A 11 5.31 10.10 2.16
CA GLY A 11 4.72 10.44 3.45
C GLY A 11 3.21 10.25 3.52
N LYS A 12 2.55 9.93 2.40
CA LYS A 12 1.10 9.68 2.34
C LYS A 12 0.77 8.21 2.48
N CYS A 13 -0.48 7.96 2.83
CA CYS A 13 -1.06 6.63 2.98
C CYS A 13 -2.24 6.47 2.04
N TYR A 14 -2.39 5.29 1.45
CA TYR A 14 -3.45 5.01 0.49
C TYR A 14 -4.09 3.66 0.77
N ARG A 15 -5.40 3.58 0.56
CA ARG A 15 -6.10 2.31 0.35
C ARG A 15 -6.21 2.09 -1.14
N VAL A 16 -5.80 0.90 -1.56
CA VAL A 16 -5.86 0.46 -2.95
C VAL A 16 -6.81 -0.72 -3.01
N LYS A 17 -7.73 -0.70 -3.97
CA LYS A 17 -8.64 -1.81 -4.24
C LYS A 17 -8.53 -2.22 -5.70
N TYR A 18 -8.57 -3.52 -5.91
CA TYR A 18 -8.67 -4.13 -7.23
C TYR A 18 -9.57 -5.36 -7.12
N GLU A 19 -10.69 -5.35 -7.83
CA GLU A 19 -11.73 -6.38 -7.72
C GLU A 19 -12.16 -6.61 -6.25
N ASN A 20 -11.96 -7.83 -5.73
CA ASN A 20 -12.26 -8.21 -4.35
C ASN A 20 -11.05 -8.09 -3.39
N ILE A 21 -9.92 -7.58 -3.86
CA ILE A 21 -8.68 -7.45 -3.09
C ILE A 21 -8.53 -5.98 -2.65
N SER A 22 -8.21 -5.79 -1.37
CA SER A 22 -7.97 -4.46 -0.78
C SER A 22 -6.71 -4.53 0.09
N TRP A 23 -5.86 -3.52 -0.04
CA TRP A 23 -4.66 -3.37 0.77
C TRP A 23 -4.40 -1.89 1.09
N CYS A 24 -3.54 -1.66 2.09
CA CYS A 24 -3.11 -0.31 2.45
C CYS A 24 -1.62 -0.17 2.18
N ILE A 25 -1.21 0.96 1.61
CA ILE A 25 0.19 1.31 1.40
C ILE A 25 0.53 2.60 2.13
N ARG A 26 1.76 2.69 2.64
CA ARG A 26 2.37 3.95 3.06
C ARG A 26 3.66 4.14 2.30
N ILE A 27 3.88 5.35 1.78
CA ILE A 27 5.04 5.70 0.97
C ILE A 27 6.09 6.37 1.84
N TYR A 28 7.35 5.92 1.73
CA TYR A 28 8.43 6.39 2.61
C TYR A 28 9.57 7.06 1.87
N GLU A 29 9.92 6.58 0.68
CA GLU A 29 11.07 7.08 -0.07
C GLU A 29 10.74 7.13 -1.55
N LYS A 30 11.41 8.05 -2.24
CA LYS A 30 11.37 8.22 -3.69
C LYS A 30 12.77 8.07 -4.25
N ILE A 31 12.90 7.21 -5.25
CA ILE A 31 14.12 7.05 -6.05
C ILE A 31 13.79 7.51 -7.47
N VAL A 32 14.47 8.57 -7.91
CA VAL A 32 14.36 9.05 -9.29
C VAL A 32 15.44 8.36 -10.12
N ILE A 33 15.02 7.53 -11.08
CA ILE A 33 15.95 6.86 -11.98
C ILE A 33 16.10 7.69 -13.25
N THR A 34 14.99 8.15 -13.84
CA THR A 34 14.96 9.08 -14.98
C THR A 34 13.80 10.06 -14.82
N GLU A 35 13.69 11.05 -15.71
CA GLU A 35 12.55 11.98 -15.76
C GLU A 35 11.18 11.26 -15.81
N ASN A 36 11.14 10.09 -16.45
CA ASN A 36 9.90 9.32 -16.65
C ASN A 36 9.79 8.09 -15.74
N LEU A 37 10.84 7.75 -14.99
CA LEU A 37 10.85 6.58 -14.11
C LEU A 37 11.19 7.00 -12.68
N THR A 38 10.12 7.08 -11.87
CA THR A 38 10.21 7.24 -10.43
C THR A 38 9.74 5.95 -9.76
N LEU A 39 10.58 5.41 -8.88
CA LEU A 39 10.22 4.33 -7.96
C LEU A 39 9.94 4.91 -6.57
N LEU A 40 8.97 4.32 -5.89
CA LEU A 40 8.60 4.61 -4.53
C LEU A 40 8.81 3.36 -3.67
N SER A 41 9.40 3.54 -2.50
CA SER A 41 9.44 2.50 -1.46
C SER A 41 8.16 2.58 -0.63
N ALA A 42 7.50 1.44 -0.46
CA ALA A 42 6.27 1.35 0.31
C ALA A 42 6.28 0.20 1.32
N ILE A 43 5.59 0.41 2.44
CA ILE A 43 5.09 -0.68 3.28
C ILE A 43 3.67 -0.97 2.82
N GLU A 44 3.44 -2.21 2.41
CA GLU A 44 2.15 -2.74 2.00
C GLU A 44 1.59 -3.64 3.10
N VAL A 45 0.34 -3.39 3.47
CA VAL A 45 -0.44 -4.23 4.38
C VAL A 45 -1.54 -4.87 3.56
N GLY A 46 -1.30 -6.12 3.15
CA GLY A 46 -2.19 -6.92 2.34
C GLY A 46 -3.04 -7.88 3.17
N TYR A 47 -3.89 -8.63 2.48
CA TYR A 47 -4.80 -9.58 3.12
C TYR A 47 -4.06 -10.69 3.88
N THR A 48 -2.92 -11.15 3.39
CA THR A 48 -2.17 -12.27 3.99
C THR A 48 -0.81 -11.88 4.55
N SER A 49 -0.30 -10.67 4.27
CA SER A 49 1.08 -10.29 4.62
C SER A 49 1.26 -8.79 4.91
N ILE A 50 2.43 -8.49 5.48
CA ILE A 50 2.99 -7.13 5.59
C ILE A 50 4.30 -7.14 4.81
N ASN A 51 4.37 -6.42 3.68
CA ASN A 51 5.57 -6.32 2.86
C ASN A 51 6.26 -4.98 3.10
N MET A 52 7.48 -4.98 3.65
CA MET A 52 8.16 -3.76 4.08
C MET A 52 9.00 -3.07 2.98
N ARG A 53 9.27 -3.77 1.86
CA ARG A 53 10.12 -3.31 0.75
C ARG A 53 9.45 -3.56 -0.60
N SER A 54 8.24 -3.05 -0.78
CA SER A 54 7.58 -3.06 -2.09
C SER A 54 8.06 -1.83 -2.88
N TYR A 55 8.77 -2.04 -3.98
CA TYR A 55 9.02 -0.97 -4.96
C TYR A 55 7.80 -0.84 -5.87
N ILE A 56 7.27 0.37 -5.95
CA ILE A 56 6.10 0.67 -6.78
C ILE A 56 6.38 1.89 -7.64
N SER A 57 5.81 1.95 -8.84
CA SER A 57 5.90 3.14 -9.71
C SER A 57 5.24 4.35 -9.03
N ALA A 58 5.66 5.59 -9.32
CA ALA A 58 4.88 6.75 -8.88
C ALA A 58 3.50 6.83 -9.60
N ASN A 59 3.43 6.25 -10.80
CA ASN A 59 2.28 6.30 -11.71
C ASN A 59 1.65 4.92 -11.94
N ILE A 60 1.71 4.03 -10.93
CA ILE A 60 1.30 2.60 -11.04
C ILE A 60 -0.09 2.43 -11.67
N TYR A 61 -0.98 3.40 -11.49
CA TYR A 61 -2.39 3.31 -11.84
C TYR A 61 -2.78 4.10 -13.10
N GLN A 62 -1.81 4.71 -13.79
CA GLN A 62 -2.00 5.35 -15.10
C GLN A 62 -1.71 4.41 -16.27
N GLN A 63 -1.12 3.23 -16.03
CA GLN A 63 -0.51 2.43 -17.10
C GLN A 63 -1.48 1.54 -17.90
N ASN A 64 -2.78 1.54 -17.62
CA ASN A 64 -3.74 0.80 -18.43
C ASN A 64 -5.15 1.39 -18.28
N GLU A 65 -5.77 1.76 -19.40
CA GLU A 65 -7.20 2.13 -19.48
C GLU A 65 -8.12 1.00 -18.98
N ASN A 66 -7.60 -0.22 -18.85
CA ASN A 66 -8.30 -1.41 -18.34
C ASN A 66 -8.03 -1.73 -16.86
N SER A 67 -7.10 -1.05 -16.18
CA SER A 67 -6.70 -1.40 -14.81
C SER A 67 -7.52 -0.62 -13.78
N LYS A 68 -8.58 -1.26 -13.29
CA LYS A 68 -9.61 -0.76 -12.36
C LYS A 68 -9.13 -0.59 -10.90
N TYR A 69 -7.95 0.00 -10.68
CA TYR A 69 -7.51 0.25 -9.31
C TYR A 69 -8.24 1.47 -8.73
N GLU A 70 -8.97 1.29 -7.64
CA GLU A 70 -9.51 2.40 -6.86
C GLU A 70 -8.49 2.77 -5.78
N VAL A 71 -7.99 4.01 -5.84
CA VAL A 71 -6.95 4.49 -4.94
C VAL A 71 -7.48 5.70 -4.20
N GLN A 72 -7.47 5.59 -2.89
CA GLN A 72 -8.01 6.60 -1.99
C GLN A 72 -6.97 6.94 -0.94
N GLU A 73 -6.68 8.23 -0.77
CA GLU A 73 -5.87 8.68 0.36
C GLU A 73 -6.59 8.38 1.68
N ILE A 74 -5.85 7.79 2.61
CA ILE A 74 -6.27 7.49 3.98
C ILE A 74 -5.35 8.22 4.96
N SER A 75 -5.81 8.40 6.20
CA SER A 75 -4.95 8.99 7.22
C SER A 75 -3.85 8.02 7.66
N ASN A 76 -2.74 8.56 8.18
CA ASN A 76 -1.72 7.74 8.82
C ASN A 76 -2.28 6.95 10.02
N SER A 77 -3.26 7.49 10.75
CA SER A 77 -3.92 6.78 11.84
C SER A 77 -4.67 5.53 11.35
N GLU A 78 -5.38 5.65 10.23
CA GLU A 78 -6.08 4.54 9.57
C GLU A 78 -5.10 3.47 9.08
N PHE A 79 -4.00 3.88 8.43
CA PHE A 79 -2.94 2.94 8.04
C PHE A 79 -2.33 2.20 9.25
N MET A 80 -1.99 2.93 10.32
CA MET A 80 -1.38 2.34 11.50
C MET A 80 -2.33 1.41 12.25
N HIS A 81 -3.64 1.63 12.17
CA HIS A 81 -4.65 0.72 12.69
C HIS A 81 -4.56 -0.64 11.96
N GLU A 82 -4.66 -0.63 10.63
CA GLU A 82 -4.58 -1.83 9.79
C GLU A 82 -3.26 -2.59 10.01
N PHE A 83 -2.14 -1.87 10.00
CA PHE A 83 -0.82 -2.44 10.23
C PHE A 83 -0.72 -3.18 11.57
N ARG A 84 -1.16 -2.53 12.67
CA ARG A 84 -1.10 -3.11 14.02
C ARG A 84 -2.03 -4.31 14.15
N SER A 85 -3.24 -4.22 13.58
CA SER A 85 -4.19 -5.33 13.56
C SER A 85 -3.56 -6.55 12.88
N LYS A 86 -3.01 -6.36 11.68
CA LYS A 86 -2.40 -7.45 10.91
C LYS A 86 -1.20 -8.07 11.61
N ARG A 87 -0.33 -7.24 12.19
CA ARG A 87 0.80 -7.71 13.01
C ARG A 87 0.34 -8.57 14.17
N ASN A 88 -0.74 -8.19 14.85
CA ASN A 88 -1.29 -8.95 15.96
C ASN A 88 -1.88 -10.30 15.52
N GLU A 89 -2.55 -10.36 14.36
CA GLU A 89 -3.00 -11.62 13.77
C GLU A 89 -1.84 -12.58 13.49
N ILE A 90 -0.80 -12.09 12.81
CA ILE A 90 0.41 -12.87 12.51
C ILE A 90 1.04 -13.41 13.80
N ASN A 91 1.20 -12.56 14.81
CA ASN A 91 1.74 -12.97 16.10
C ASN A 91 0.89 -14.05 16.79
N LYS A 92 -0.44 -13.99 16.68
CA LYS A 92 -1.33 -15.05 17.19
C LYS A 92 -1.12 -16.37 16.44
N LEU A 93 -0.96 -16.33 15.12
CA LEU A 93 -0.69 -17.52 14.32
C LEU A 93 0.65 -18.16 14.67
N ILE A 94 1.72 -17.36 14.79
CA ILE A 94 3.04 -17.84 15.20
C ILE A 94 2.94 -18.56 16.56
N ARG A 95 2.28 -17.95 17.54
CA ARG A 95 2.09 -18.56 18.87
C ARG A 95 1.34 -19.89 18.84
N LYS A 96 0.38 -20.06 17.92
CA LYS A 96 -0.35 -21.33 17.76
C LYS A 96 0.49 -22.45 17.13
N ILE A 97 1.48 -22.09 16.32
CA ILE A 97 2.41 -23.05 15.70
C ILE A 97 3.52 -23.43 16.68
N SER A 98 3.91 -22.50 17.56
CA SER A 98 4.96 -22.69 18.57
C SER A 98 4.50 -23.41 19.85
N ASN A 99 3.21 -23.70 20.01
CA ASN A 99 2.62 -24.45 21.12
C ASN A 99 2.09 -25.79 20.61
#